data_AF-A0A946JSQ1-F1
#
_entry.id   AF-A0A946JSQ1-F1
#
_cell.length_a   1.000
_cell.length_b   1.000
_cell.length_c   1.000
_cell.angle_alpha   90.00
_cell.angle_beta   90.00
_cell.angle_gamma   90.00
#
_symmetry.space_group_name_H-M   'P 1'
#
loop_
_entity.id
_entity.type
_entity.pdbx_description
1 polymer ?
#
loop_
_entity_poly.entity_id
_entity_poly.type
_entity_poly.pdbx_seq_one_letter_code
_entity_poly.pdbx_strand_id
1 'polypeptide(L)'
;MEFKRKKILSSFPWLAKKGQPFIISADYDGLICASFLHHHLGWELVGYYNLSSLWLSEKAKINSGNLIWVDLNILSTEGRAIGGHIISPNGEFPKGFKSSCNPNIMANLNADKFKEKFPFSTLIFLLWLHNIQIEKELLARMLVLHSDASWLKYQEYGKNVNKWFSGLENYDWKWLFQKVNSVTFEKRVDEILYPELKKIGAVSGMSKLSSKKLNIKSRQFQFNPDWDEDVILNLFRLFGNKLKWTPPSLPQICDRIDGKRNKVSLSTIKNAGLSQFLKDNNVFSYAISSPRIFNYTSFENIKSTLSSSS
;
A
#
# COMPACT_ATOMS: atom_id res chain seq x y z
N MET A 1 -15.66 -16.03 -1.79
CA MET A 1 -14.21 -15.75 -1.71
C MET A 1 -13.84 -15.93 -0.27
N GLU A 2 -12.92 -16.84 0.04
CA GLU A 2 -12.54 -17.17 1.42
C GLU A 2 -11.00 -17.19 1.50
N PHE A 3 -10.44 -16.46 2.47
CA PHE A 3 -9.01 -16.39 2.68
C PHE A 3 -8.62 -17.05 3.99
N LYS A 4 -7.54 -17.84 3.97
CA LYS A 4 -6.99 -18.48 5.16
C LYS A 4 -5.60 -17.91 5.45
N ARG A 5 -5.45 -17.20 6.58
CA ARG A 5 -4.16 -16.61 7.02
C ARG A 5 -3.01 -17.62 6.95
N LYS A 6 -3.21 -18.82 7.52
CA LYS A 6 -2.22 -19.91 7.49
C LYS A 6 -1.77 -20.28 6.07
N LYS A 7 -2.72 -20.33 5.12
CA LYS A 7 -2.40 -20.62 3.70
C LYS A 7 -1.58 -19.49 3.09
N ILE A 8 -1.96 -18.23 3.33
CA ILE A 8 -1.23 -17.06 2.82
C ILE A 8 0.19 -17.01 3.40
N LEU A 9 0.34 -17.16 4.72
CA LEU A 9 1.65 -17.19 5.38
C LEU A 9 2.50 -18.38 4.94
N SER A 10 1.88 -19.53 4.60
CA SER A 10 2.60 -20.66 4.02
C SER A 10 3.07 -20.39 2.59
N SER A 11 2.28 -19.69 1.78
CA SER A 11 2.67 -19.30 0.41
C SER A 11 3.70 -18.16 0.38
N PHE A 12 3.67 -17.30 1.39
CA PHE A 12 4.52 -16.12 1.52
C PHE A 12 5.19 -16.11 2.91
N PRO A 13 6.08 -17.09 3.21
CA PRO A 13 6.65 -17.26 4.56
C PRO A 13 7.47 -16.07 5.03
N TRP A 14 7.96 -15.25 4.10
CA TRP A 14 8.67 -14.02 4.41
C TRP A 14 7.82 -13.00 5.16
N LEU A 15 6.48 -13.02 5.04
CA LEU A 15 5.59 -12.15 5.81
C LEU A 15 5.65 -12.41 7.32
N ALA A 16 6.07 -13.61 7.74
CA ALA A 16 6.23 -13.96 9.16
C ALA A 16 7.68 -13.88 9.66
N LYS A 17 8.66 -13.66 8.77
CA LYS A 17 10.07 -13.57 9.14
C LYS A 17 10.35 -12.26 9.85
N LYS A 18 11.20 -12.27 10.87
CA LYS A 18 11.65 -11.05 11.55
C LYS A 18 12.83 -10.39 10.83
N GLY A 19 13.09 -9.13 11.14
CA GLY A 19 14.33 -8.44 10.78
C GLY A 19 14.56 -8.27 9.27
N GLN A 20 13.51 -8.23 8.46
CA GLN A 20 13.66 -8.12 7.01
C GLN A 20 13.88 -6.65 6.61
N PRO A 21 14.80 -6.38 5.64
CA PRO A 21 14.93 -5.04 5.06
C PRO A 21 13.76 -4.79 4.08
N PHE A 22 13.14 -3.61 4.18
CA PHE A 22 12.00 -3.26 3.33
C PHE A 22 12.01 -1.80 2.86
N ILE A 23 11.36 -1.58 1.71
CA ILE A 23 11.09 -0.28 1.10
C ILE A 23 9.58 -0.06 1.11
N ILE A 24 9.14 1.15 1.45
CA ILE A 24 7.73 1.55 1.45
C ILE A 24 7.39 2.51 0.31
N SER A 25 6.10 2.61 -0.02
CA SER A 25 5.56 3.76 -0.74
C SER A 25 5.86 5.06 0.02
N ALA A 26 6.20 6.13 -0.70
CA ALA A 26 6.46 7.45 -0.11
C ALA A 26 5.16 8.22 0.17
N ASP A 27 4.26 7.62 0.95
CA ASP A 27 2.98 8.19 1.36
C ASP A 27 2.57 7.80 2.78
N TYR A 28 1.39 8.28 3.22
CA TYR A 28 0.86 7.96 4.54
C TYR A 28 0.74 6.45 4.80
N ASP A 29 0.30 5.67 3.80
CA ASP A 29 0.08 4.23 3.92
C ASP A 29 1.40 3.48 4.13
N GLY A 30 2.42 3.86 3.38
CA GLY A 30 3.77 3.35 3.56
C GLY A 30 4.29 3.60 4.97
N LEU A 31 4.15 4.81 5.51
CA LEU A 31 4.68 5.16 6.84
C LEU A 31 3.98 4.40 7.98
N ILE A 32 2.65 4.28 7.93
CA ILE A 32 1.93 3.54 8.96
C ILE A 32 2.20 2.02 8.86
N CYS A 33 2.39 1.49 7.65
CA CYS A 33 2.87 0.12 7.45
C CYS A 33 4.28 -0.08 8.01
N ALA A 34 5.18 0.89 7.83
CA ALA A 34 6.54 0.82 8.38
C ALA A 34 6.52 0.73 9.90
N SER A 35 5.69 1.54 10.55
CA SER A 35 5.51 1.49 12.02
C SER A 35 4.97 0.14 12.49
N PHE A 36 3.99 -0.42 11.78
CA PHE A 36 3.45 -1.75 12.09
C PHE A 36 4.51 -2.85 11.95
N LEU A 37 5.19 -2.90 10.79
CA LEU A 37 6.14 -3.97 10.45
C LEU A 37 7.39 -3.92 11.34
N HIS A 38 7.87 -2.72 11.66
CA HIS A 38 8.98 -2.57 12.60
C HIS A 38 8.57 -3.05 14.00
N HIS A 39 7.44 -2.59 14.53
CA HIS A 39 7.04 -2.95 15.89
C HIS A 39 6.77 -4.45 16.06
N HIS A 40 6.04 -5.07 15.13
CA HIS A 40 5.61 -6.46 15.30
C HIS A 40 6.60 -7.51 14.77
N LEU A 41 7.41 -7.14 13.77
CA LEU A 41 8.35 -8.08 13.12
C LEU A 41 9.82 -7.62 13.20
N GLY A 42 10.11 -6.45 13.75
CA GLY A 42 11.47 -5.90 13.79
C GLY A 42 12.03 -5.60 12.40
N TRP A 43 11.17 -5.41 11.39
CA TRP A 43 11.61 -5.10 10.04
C TRP A 43 12.32 -3.75 9.99
N GLU A 44 13.27 -3.61 9.07
CA GLU A 44 14.12 -2.43 8.96
C GLU A 44 13.81 -1.65 7.70
N LEU A 45 13.37 -0.41 7.88
CA LEU A 45 13.10 0.50 6.78
C LEU A 45 14.43 0.90 6.16
N VAL A 46 14.64 0.57 4.88
CA VAL A 46 15.92 0.81 4.17
C VAL A 46 15.79 1.75 2.97
N GLY A 47 14.58 2.22 2.66
CA GLY A 47 14.36 3.13 1.54
C GLY A 47 12.89 3.45 1.27
N TYR A 48 12.67 4.27 0.26
CA TYR A 48 11.35 4.78 -0.15
C TYR A 48 11.17 4.71 -1.66
N TYR A 49 9.92 4.61 -2.11
CA TYR A 49 9.57 4.69 -3.52
C TYR A 49 8.28 5.50 -3.73
N ASN A 50 8.33 6.60 -4.49
CA ASN A 50 7.14 7.44 -4.76
C ASN A 50 6.44 7.10 -6.10
N LEU A 51 6.75 5.95 -6.70
CA LEU A 51 6.33 5.55 -8.05
C LEU A 51 7.05 6.28 -9.20
N SER A 52 8.01 7.15 -8.91
CA SER A 52 8.87 7.79 -9.91
C SER A 52 10.35 7.65 -9.52
N SER A 53 10.67 7.90 -8.26
CA SER A 53 12.03 7.95 -7.73
C SER A 53 12.19 6.98 -6.57
N LEU A 54 13.34 6.32 -6.52
CA LEU A 54 13.77 5.41 -5.46
C LEU A 54 14.81 6.11 -4.58
N TRP A 55 14.64 6.05 -3.27
CA TRP A 55 15.63 6.48 -2.29
C TRP A 55 16.16 5.27 -1.56
N LEU A 56 17.46 5.03 -1.64
CA LEU A 56 18.11 3.81 -1.17
C LEU A 56 19.17 4.15 -0.13
N SER A 57 19.16 3.40 0.98
CA SER A 57 20.30 3.31 1.89
C SER A 57 21.36 2.33 1.37
N GLU A 58 22.56 2.36 1.96
CA GLU A 58 23.59 1.35 1.69
C GLU A 58 23.08 -0.07 1.96
N LYS A 59 22.28 -0.25 3.02
CA LYS A 59 21.67 -1.54 3.33
C LYS A 59 20.72 -2.00 2.23
N ALA A 60 19.97 -1.08 1.62
CA ALA A 60 19.10 -1.43 0.50
C ALA A 60 19.89 -1.91 -0.72
N LYS A 61 21.03 -1.26 -1.02
CA LYS A 61 21.92 -1.68 -2.11
C LYS A 61 22.51 -3.06 -1.89
N ILE A 62 23.06 -3.31 -0.69
CA ILE A 62 23.64 -4.60 -0.29
C ILE A 62 22.60 -5.73 -0.36
N ASN A 63 21.35 -5.43 -0.01
CA ASN A 63 20.27 -6.42 0.06
C ASN A 63 19.33 -6.40 -1.16
N SER A 64 19.74 -5.84 -2.30
CA SER A 64 18.86 -5.58 -3.45
C SER A 64 18.03 -6.78 -3.92
N GLY A 65 18.60 -7.99 -3.93
CA GLY A 65 17.90 -9.24 -4.28
C GLY A 65 16.95 -9.79 -3.21
N ASN A 66 16.97 -9.25 -1.99
CA ASN A 66 16.17 -9.70 -0.84
C ASN A 66 15.23 -8.62 -0.30
N LEU A 67 15.08 -7.48 -0.97
CA LEU A 67 14.20 -6.41 -0.54
C LEU A 67 12.73 -6.84 -0.54
N ILE A 68 11.99 -6.32 0.44
CA ILE A 68 10.54 -6.41 0.51
C ILE A 68 9.94 -5.04 0.19
N TRP A 69 9.01 -5.00 -0.76
CA TRP A 69 8.32 -3.80 -1.20
C TRP A 69 6.93 -3.74 -0.56
N VAL A 70 6.67 -2.74 0.26
CA VAL A 70 5.46 -2.64 1.07
C VAL A 70 4.59 -1.51 0.55
N ASP A 71 3.30 -1.81 0.36
CA ASP A 71 2.33 -0.94 -0.30
C ASP A 71 2.70 -0.61 -1.75
N LEU A 72 3.38 -1.56 -2.42
CA LEU A 72 3.94 -1.38 -3.76
C LEU A 72 3.69 -2.63 -4.61
N ASN A 73 3.62 -2.44 -5.92
CA ASN A 73 3.50 -3.53 -6.90
C ASN A 73 4.70 -3.48 -7.84
N ILE A 74 5.76 -4.18 -7.45
CA ILE A 74 7.00 -4.27 -8.22
C ILE A 74 6.98 -5.52 -9.09
N LEU A 75 7.39 -5.37 -10.34
CA LEU A 75 7.52 -6.46 -11.28
C LEU A 75 8.91 -7.09 -11.10
N SER A 76 9.04 -8.00 -10.14
CA SER A 76 10.29 -8.71 -9.87
C SER A 76 10.05 -10.17 -9.50
N THR A 77 10.78 -11.09 -10.13
CA THR A 77 10.75 -12.51 -9.76
C THR A 77 11.50 -12.82 -8.47
N GLU A 78 12.43 -11.93 -8.08
CA GLU A 78 13.28 -12.07 -6.89
C GLU A 78 12.81 -11.14 -5.75
N GLY A 79 12.35 -9.94 -6.10
CA GLY A 79 11.76 -8.99 -5.16
C GLY A 79 10.41 -9.50 -4.62
N ARG A 80 10.21 -9.36 -3.32
CA ARG A 80 8.98 -9.73 -2.63
C ARG A 80 8.15 -8.48 -2.43
N ALA A 81 6.86 -8.49 -2.77
CA ALA A 81 6.02 -7.30 -2.56
C ALA A 81 4.73 -7.64 -1.82
N ILE A 82 4.21 -6.69 -1.07
CA ILE A 82 2.85 -6.70 -0.53
C ILE A 82 2.16 -5.40 -0.95
N GLY A 83 1.04 -5.52 -1.65
CA GLY A 83 0.33 -4.36 -2.21
C GLY A 83 -1.08 -4.70 -2.64
N GLY A 84 -1.88 -3.67 -2.93
CA GLY A 84 -3.33 -3.79 -3.12
C GLY A 84 -3.88 -3.34 -4.48
N HIS A 85 -3.04 -3.19 -5.51
CA HIS A 85 -3.52 -2.73 -6.83
C HIS A 85 -3.88 -3.89 -7.77
N ILE A 86 -4.75 -3.60 -8.74
CA ILE A 86 -5.04 -4.51 -9.85
C ILE A 86 -3.84 -4.48 -10.81
N ILE A 87 -3.30 -5.64 -11.14
CA ILE A 87 -2.15 -5.79 -12.04
C ILE A 87 -2.45 -6.61 -13.31
N SER A 88 -3.66 -7.18 -13.40
CA SER A 88 -4.04 -8.01 -14.55
C SER A 88 -5.06 -7.29 -15.44
N PRO A 89 -4.75 -7.07 -16.74
CA PRO A 89 -5.70 -6.47 -17.69
C PRO A 89 -6.82 -7.44 -18.07
N ASN A 90 -6.50 -8.70 -18.41
CA ASN A 90 -7.43 -9.70 -18.96
C ASN A 90 -7.31 -11.08 -18.28
N GLY A 91 -6.84 -11.16 -17.03
CA GLY A 91 -6.53 -12.44 -16.37
C GLY A 91 -5.10 -12.94 -16.61
N GLU A 92 -4.35 -12.30 -17.51
CA GLU A 92 -2.90 -12.51 -17.63
C GLU A 92 -2.19 -12.15 -16.32
N PHE A 93 -1.33 -13.05 -15.84
CA PHE A 93 -0.57 -12.88 -14.62
C PHE A 93 0.94 -12.96 -14.92
N PRO A 94 1.66 -11.82 -14.88
CA PRO A 94 3.09 -11.85 -15.13
C PRO A 94 3.83 -12.64 -14.06
N LYS A 95 4.81 -13.45 -14.49
CA LYS A 95 5.67 -14.24 -13.59
C LYS A 95 6.35 -13.37 -12.51
N GLY A 96 6.64 -12.10 -12.83
CA GLY A 96 7.22 -11.12 -11.91
C GLY A 96 6.33 -10.69 -10.73
N PHE A 97 5.12 -11.23 -10.57
CA PHE A 97 4.31 -11.06 -9.35
C PHE A 97 4.15 -12.36 -8.55
N LYS A 98 4.80 -13.46 -8.95
CA LYS A 98 4.65 -14.75 -8.27
C LYS A 98 5.07 -14.70 -6.79
N SER A 99 6.06 -13.87 -6.47
CA SER A 99 6.56 -13.59 -5.11
C SER A 99 5.72 -12.56 -4.34
N SER A 100 4.75 -11.91 -5.00
CA SER A 100 3.99 -10.78 -4.47
C SER A 100 2.69 -11.22 -3.81
N CYS A 101 2.52 -10.85 -2.53
CA CYS A 101 1.30 -11.05 -1.78
C CYS A 101 0.32 -9.90 -2.07
N ASN A 102 -0.70 -10.16 -2.89
CA ASN A 102 -1.70 -9.15 -3.24
C ASN A 102 -3.11 -9.76 -3.14
N PRO A 103 -4.02 -9.17 -2.34
CA PRO A 103 -5.34 -9.72 -2.12
C PRO A 103 -6.17 -9.83 -3.41
N ASN A 104 -6.00 -8.91 -4.36
CA ASN A 104 -6.71 -8.97 -5.64
C ASN A 104 -6.25 -10.14 -6.52
N ILE A 105 -4.95 -10.43 -6.51
CA ILE A 105 -4.39 -11.59 -7.23
C ILE A 105 -4.95 -12.87 -6.62
N MET A 106 -4.92 -13.00 -5.30
CA MET A 106 -5.46 -14.15 -4.59
C MET A 106 -6.98 -14.32 -4.77
N ALA A 107 -7.70 -13.22 -5.03
CA ALA A 107 -9.12 -13.18 -5.36
C ALA A 107 -9.44 -13.44 -6.84
N ASN A 108 -8.43 -13.64 -7.69
CA ASN A 108 -8.55 -13.74 -9.14
C ASN A 108 -9.30 -12.53 -9.76
N LEU A 109 -8.94 -11.32 -9.32
CA LEU A 109 -9.50 -10.07 -9.82
C LEU A 109 -8.56 -9.43 -10.86
N ASN A 110 -9.17 -8.99 -11.94
CA ASN A 110 -8.52 -8.29 -13.05
C ASN A 110 -9.23 -6.94 -13.30
N ALA A 111 -8.84 -6.24 -14.36
CA ALA A 111 -9.39 -4.93 -14.69
C ALA A 111 -10.89 -4.94 -15.00
N ASP A 112 -11.43 -6.05 -15.49
CA ASP A 112 -12.87 -6.15 -15.80
C ASP A 112 -13.70 -6.24 -14.50
N LYS A 113 -13.10 -6.76 -13.43
CA LYS A 113 -13.69 -6.82 -12.07
C LYS A 113 -13.21 -5.70 -11.16
N PHE A 114 -12.79 -4.55 -11.71
CA PHE A 114 -12.19 -3.47 -10.93
C PHE A 114 -13.03 -2.99 -9.74
N LYS A 115 -14.38 -3.02 -9.87
CA LYS A 115 -15.30 -2.60 -8.80
C LYS A 115 -15.30 -3.54 -7.59
N GLU A 116 -14.76 -4.75 -7.74
CA GLU A 116 -14.67 -5.76 -6.70
C GLU A 116 -13.29 -5.76 -6.00
N LYS A 117 -12.37 -4.88 -6.41
CA LYS A 117 -11.01 -4.81 -5.87
C LYS A 117 -11.02 -4.66 -4.35
N PHE A 118 -9.95 -5.09 -3.71
CA PHE A 118 -9.70 -4.93 -2.29
C PHE A 118 -9.89 -3.45 -1.89
N PRO A 119 -10.84 -3.15 -0.98
CA PRO A 119 -11.25 -1.78 -0.70
C PRO A 119 -10.51 -1.15 0.48
N PHE A 120 -9.51 -1.84 1.07
CA PHE A 120 -8.79 -1.35 2.24
C PHE A 120 -7.31 -1.14 1.92
N SER A 121 -6.61 -0.51 2.86
CA SER A 121 -5.16 -0.32 2.79
C SER A 121 -4.36 -1.60 2.97
N THR A 122 -3.09 -1.53 2.56
CA THR A 122 -2.09 -2.56 2.88
C THR A 122 -1.99 -2.78 4.39
N LEU A 123 -2.08 -1.72 5.20
CA LEU A 123 -2.10 -1.81 6.66
C LEU A 123 -3.25 -2.67 7.19
N ILE A 124 -4.48 -2.44 6.72
CA ILE A 124 -5.65 -3.22 7.19
C ILE A 124 -5.50 -4.70 6.81
N PHE A 125 -4.91 -4.98 5.65
CA PHE A 125 -4.60 -6.35 5.27
C PHE A 125 -3.56 -6.98 6.20
N LEU A 126 -2.50 -6.25 6.59
CA LEU A 126 -1.49 -6.69 7.56
C LEU A 126 -2.08 -6.95 8.95
N LEU A 127 -2.94 -6.05 9.45
CA LEU A 127 -3.65 -6.23 10.72
C LEU A 127 -4.46 -7.53 10.73
N TRP A 128 -5.22 -7.78 9.66
CA TRP A 128 -5.93 -9.04 9.51
C TRP A 128 -4.97 -10.22 9.42
N LEU A 129 -3.93 -10.16 8.58
CA LEU A 129 -3.02 -11.28 8.31
C LEU A 129 -2.34 -11.78 9.59
N HIS A 130 -1.91 -10.85 10.45
CA HIS A 130 -1.25 -11.13 11.72
C HIS A 130 -2.22 -11.22 12.92
N ASN A 131 -3.53 -11.02 12.68
CA ASN A 131 -4.56 -10.99 13.71
C ASN A 131 -4.27 -10.01 14.86
N ILE A 132 -3.73 -8.85 14.53
CA ILE A 132 -3.38 -7.80 15.50
C ILE A 132 -4.55 -6.83 15.61
N GLN A 133 -5.08 -6.68 16.82
CA GLN A 133 -6.04 -5.63 17.14
C GLN A 133 -5.28 -4.34 17.46
N ILE A 134 -5.85 -3.20 17.06
CA ILE A 134 -5.31 -1.89 17.42
C ILE A 134 -5.87 -1.41 18.76
N GLU A 135 -5.21 -0.42 19.35
CA GLU A 135 -5.69 0.24 20.57
C GLU A 135 -7.13 0.72 20.45
N LYS A 136 -7.90 0.57 21.54
CA LYS A 136 -9.29 1.03 21.61
C LYS A 136 -9.40 2.54 21.87
N GLU A 137 -8.48 3.32 21.31
CA GLU A 137 -8.49 4.78 21.32
C GLU A 137 -9.13 5.32 20.04
N LEU A 138 -9.90 6.40 20.15
CA LEU A 138 -10.56 7.04 19.00
C LEU A 138 -9.58 7.44 17.91
N LEU A 139 -8.48 8.12 18.26
CA LEU A 139 -7.51 8.59 17.28
C LEU A 139 -6.70 7.45 16.66
N ALA A 140 -6.33 6.43 17.44
CA ALA A 140 -5.72 5.20 16.93
C ALA A 140 -6.57 4.58 15.81
N ARG A 141 -7.88 4.43 16.06
CA ARG A 141 -8.83 3.92 15.08
C ARG A 141 -8.94 4.83 13.85
N MET A 142 -8.97 6.15 14.03
CA MET A 142 -9.04 7.09 12.91
C MET A 142 -7.77 7.06 12.05
N LEU A 143 -6.58 6.89 12.62
CA LEU A 143 -5.32 6.76 11.87
C LEU A 143 -5.34 5.52 10.95
N VAL A 144 -5.71 4.36 11.49
CA VAL A 144 -5.85 3.12 10.70
C VAL A 144 -6.92 3.25 9.63
N LEU A 145 -8.04 3.90 9.94
CA LEU A 145 -9.13 4.05 8.99
C LEU A 145 -8.85 5.12 7.92
N HIS A 146 -7.96 6.07 8.19
CA HIS A 146 -7.50 7.09 7.25
C HIS A 146 -6.60 6.50 6.15
N SER A 147 -5.83 5.48 6.51
CA SER A 147 -4.99 4.69 5.60
C SER A 147 -5.79 4.22 4.37
N ASP A 148 -5.29 4.59 3.19
CA ASP A 148 -5.91 4.49 1.85
C ASP A 148 -7.42 4.86 1.83
N ALA A 149 -7.80 5.90 2.58
CA ALA A 149 -9.18 6.37 2.72
C ALA A 149 -10.20 5.25 3.05
N SER A 150 -9.78 4.26 3.83
CA SER A 150 -10.56 3.04 4.10
C SER A 150 -11.95 3.34 4.69
N TRP A 151 -12.08 4.37 5.54
CA TRP A 151 -13.38 4.79 6.07
C TRP A 151 -14.35 5.32 5.01
N LEU A 152 -13.85 6.04 4.00
CA LEU A 152 -14.67 6.52 2.89
C LEU A 152 -15.06 5.38 1.97
N LYS A 153 -14.13 4.46 1.69
CA LYS A 153 -14.43 3.26 0.91
C LYS A 153 -15.45 2.37 1.60
N TYR A 154 -15.44 2.31 2.94
CA TYR A 154 -16.50 1.68 3.72
C TYR A 154 -17.88 2.30 3.47
N GLN A 155 -17.96 3.63 3.48
CA GLN A 155 -19.21 4.33 3.22
C GLN A 155 -19.67 4.14 1.76
N GLU A 156 -18.78 4.33 0.79
CA GLU A 156 -19.09 4.31 -0.64
C GLU A 156 -19.35 2.92 -1.21
N TYR A 157 -18.56 1.93 -0.82
CA TYR A 157 -18.53 0.60 -1.43
C TYR A 157 -18.99 -0.51 -0.49
N GLY A 158 -19.99 -0.24 0.36
CA GLY A 158 -20.44 -1.14 1.43
C GLY A 158 -20.71 -2.59 0.99
N LYS A 159 -21.30 -2.81 -0.20
CA LYS A 159 -21.50 -4.18 -0.75
C LYS A 159 -20.17 -4.93 -0.96
N ASN A 160 -19.18 -4.25 -1.57
CA ASN A 160 -17.86 -4.83 -1.81
C ASN A 160 -17.11 -5.06 -0.49
N VAL A 161 -17.17 -4.08 0.42
CA VAL A 161 -16.57 -4.17 1.76
C VAL A 161 -17.11 -5.38 2.52
N ASN A 162 -18.42 -5.59 2.54
CA ASN A 162 -19.03 -6.75 3.20
C ASN A 162 -18.57 -8.07 2.57
N LYS A 163 -18.46 -8.13 1.24
CA LYS A 163 -17.90 -9.30 0.53
C LYS A 163 -16.47 -9.61 0.99
N TRP A 164 -15.64 -8.58 1.20
CA TRP A 164 -14.28 -8.74 1.71
C TRP A 164 -14.24 -9.09 3.20
N PHE A 165 -15.11 -8.55 4.04
CA PHE A 165 -15.24 -8.97 5.45
C PHE A 165 -15.59 -10.45 5.58
N SER A 166 -16.54 -10.94 4.76
CA SER A 166 -16.89 -12.36 4.71
C SER A 166 -15.73 -13.23 4.20
N GLY A 167 -14.85 -12.70 3.35
CA GLY A 167 -13.67 -13.45 2.91
C GLY A 167 -12.52 -13.44 3.91
N LEU A 168 -12.39 -12.36 4.68
CA LEU A 168 -11.33 -12.13 5.67
C LEU A 168 -11.85 -12.39 7.08
N GLU A 169 -12.35 -13.60 7.32
CA GLU A 169 -13.01 -13.97 8.57
C GLU A 169 -12.09 -13.88 9.81
N ASN A 170 -12.69 -14.02 10.99
CA ASN A 170 -12.01 -14.09 12.29
C ASN A 170 -11.18 -12.83 12.64
N TYR A 171 -11.76 -11.66 12.39
CA TYR A 171 -11.22 -10.36 12.79
C TYR A 171 -12.38 -9.43 13.17
N ASP A 172 -12.16 -8.52 14.12
CA ASP A 172 -13.22 -7.65 14.65
C ASP A 172 -13.51 -6.45 13.74
N TRP A 173 -13.98 -6.74 12.53
CA TRP A 173 -14.40 -5.74 11.54
C TRP A 173 -15.51 -4.84 12.06
N LYS A 174 -16.42 -5.42 12.85
CA LYS A 174 -17.57 -4.71 13.43
C LYS A 174 -17.11 -3.59 14.36
N TRP A 175 -16.12 -3.86 15.20
CA TRP A 175 -15.53 -2.85 16.07
C TRP A 175 -14.73 -1.80 15.29
N LEU A 176 -13.84 -2.23 14.37
CA LEU A 176 -12.98 -1.33 13.62
C LEU A 176 -13.78 -0.31 12.80
N PHE A 177 -14.86 -0.74 12.15
CA PHE A 177 -15.73 0.13 11.33
C PHE A 177 -16.99 0.61 12.05
N GLN A 178 -17.05 0.46 13.38
CA GLN A 178 -18.22 0.83 14.16
C GLN A 178 -18.55 2.32 14.00
N LYS A 179 -19.79 2.63 13.62
CA LYS A 179 -20.33 3.98 13.43
C LYS A 179 -19.60 4.83 12.37
N VAL A 180 -18.80 4.23 11.48
CA VAL A 180 -18.11 4.97 10.40
C VAL A 180 -19.09 5.72 9.48
N ASN A 181 -20.29 5.18 9.25
CA ASN A 181 -21.35 5.85 8.47
C ASN A 181 -22.26 6.74 9.34
N SER A 182 -21.67 7.57 10.21
CA SER A 182 -22.42 8.49 11.08
C SER A 182 -21.87 9.92 10.99
N VAL A 183 -22.74 10.91 11.18
CA VAL A 183 -22.36 12.32 11.28
C VAL A 183 -21.30 12.52 12.36
N THR A 184 -21.44 11.85 13.51
CA THR A 184 -20.49 11.95 14.62
C THR A 184 -19.09 11.48 14.25
N PHE A 185 -18.95 10.38 13.50
CA PHE A 185 -17.64 9.91 13.05
C PHE A 185 -17.01 10.90 12.07
N GLU A 186 -17.80 11.40 11.11
CA GLU A 186 -17.36 12.38 10.13
C GLU A 186 -16.89 13.69 10.78
N LYS A 187 -17.65 14.23 11.76
CA LYS A 187 -17.23 15.39 12.55
C LYS A 187 -15.89 15.14 13.25
N ARG A 188 -15.71 13.98 13.87
CA ARG A 188 -14.43 13.64 14.54
C ARG A 188 -13.25 13.58 13.58
N VAL A 189 -13.46 13.11 12.34
CA VAL A 189 -12.41 13.16 11.32
C VAL A 189 -12.02 14.61 11.03
N ASP A 190 -12.98 15.50 10.80
CA ASP A 190 -12.72 16.89 10.42
C ASP A 190 -12.26 17.79 11.57
N GLU A 191 -12.72 17.53 12.79
CA GLU A 191 -12.43 18.33 13.98
C GLU A 191 -11.22 17.82 14.79
N ILE A 192 -10.80 16.56 14.59
CA ILE A 192 -9.71 15.94 15.37
C ILE A 192 -8.59 15.44 14.47
N LEU A 193 -8.85 14.44 13.62
CA LEU A 193 -7.79 13.79 12.83
C LEU A 193 -7.15 14.79 11.85
N TYR A 194 -7.96 15.48 11.07
CA TYR A 194 -7.50 16.36 10.01
C TYR A 194 -6.76 17.62 10.49
N PRO A 195 -7.15 18.26 11.60
CA PRO A 195 -6.36 19.30 12.23
C PRO A 195 -5.00 18.78 12.71
N GLU A 196 -4.95 17.58 13.30
CA GLU A 196 -3.68 16.98 13.75
C GLU A 196 -2.74 16.70 12.57
N LEU A 197 -3.24 16.09 11.49
CA LEU A 197 -2.44 15.86 10.28
C LEU A 197 -1.98 17.17 9.64
N LYS A 198 -2.84 18.20 9.62
CA LYS A 198 -2.48 19.52 9.10
C LYS A 198 -1.38 20.19 9.92
N LYS A 199 -1.44 20.07 11.26
CA LYS A 199 -0.41 20.60 12.17
C LYS A 199 0.96 19.99 11.91
N ILE A 200 0.99 18.70 11.55
CA ILE A 200 2.23 17.96 11.24
C ILE A 200 2.77 18.32 9.83
N GLY A 201 1.97 18.94 8.96
CA GLY A 201 2.29 19.07 7.54
C GLY A 201 1.96 17.81 6.72
N ALA A 202 1.31 16.82 7.32
CA ALA A 202 0.94 15.54 6.70
C ALA A 202 -0.32 15.63 5.81
N VAL A 203 -0.42 16.68 4.99
CA VAL A 203 -1.50 16.88 4.01
C VAL A 203 -0.92 17.55 2.76
N SER A 204 -0.80 16.80 1.67
CA SER A 204 -0.30 17.31 0.38
C SER A 204 -1.39 17.37 -0.71
N GLY A 205 -2.58 16.84 -0.46
CA GLY A 205 -3.67 16.88 -1.43
C GLY A 205 -5.03 16.38 -0.93
N MET A 206 -5.98 16.31 -1.86
CA MET A 206 -7.33 15.80 -1.63
C MET A 206 -7.64 14.64 -2.58
N SER A 207 -8.29 13.60 -2.06
CA SER A 207 -8.79 12.50 -2.90
C SER A 207 -10.10 12.86 -3.61
N LYS A 208 -10.52 11.99 -4.52
CA LYS A 208 -11.83 12.09 -5.20
C LYS A 208 -13.02 11.66 -4.32
N LEU A 209 -12.77 10.96 -3.22
CA LEU A 209 -13.82 10.50 -2.32
C LEU A 209 -14.16 11.58 -1.29
N SER A 210 -15.45 11.74 -1.05
CA SER A 210 -16.03 12.56 0.00
C SER A 210 -16.91 11.69 0.89
N SER A 211 -17.09 12.13 2.13
CA SER A 211 -17.97 11.46 3.07
C SER A 211 -19.44 11.67 2.74
N LYS A 212 -20.29 10.69 3.10
CA LYS A 212 -21.71 10.70 2.72
C LYS A 212 -22.56 11.71 3.48
N LYS A 213 -22.21 12.06 4.72
CA LYS A 213 -23.08 12.88 5.58
C LYS A 213 -22.72 14.36 5.55
N LEU A 214 -21.43 14.68 5.54
CA LEU A 214 -20.89 16.03 5.63
C LEU A 214 -20.06 16.46 4.40
N ASN A 215 -19.95 15.60 3.38
CA ASN A 215 -19.19 15.88 2.16
C ASN A 215 -17.72 16.26 2.42
N ILE A 216 -17.12 15.68 3.47
CA ILE A 216 -15.72 15.90 3.83
C ILE A 216 -14.84 15.15 2.84
N LYS A 217 -14.02 15.87 2.08
CA LYS A 217 -13.05 15.26 1.15
C LYS A 217 -11.93 14.55 1.92
N SER A 218 -11.50 13.39 1.43
CA SER A 218 -10.31 12.73 1.99
C SER A 218 -9.08 13.62 1.83
N ARG A 219 -8.32 13.80 2.90
CA ARG A 219 -6.96 14.34 2.81
C ARG A 219 -6.00 13.22 2.39
N GLN A 220 -4.97 13.57 1.63
CA GLN A 220 -3.91 12.67 1.19
C GLN A 220 -2.56 13.26 1.56
N PHE A 221 -1.59 12.38 1.77
CA PHE A 221 -0.22 12.78 2.04
C PHE A 221 0.75 11.89 1.25
N GLN A 222 1.66 12.55 0.56
CA GLN A 222 2.83 12.03 -0.13
C GLN A 222 3.99 12.90 0.28
N PHE A 223 5.15 12.30 0.49
CA PHE A 223 6.34 13.01 0.96
C PHE A 223 7.52 12.79 0.04
N ASN A 224 8.47 13.72 0.08
CA ASN A 224 9.79 13.56 -0.47
C ASN A 224 10.80 13.30 0.67
N PRO A 225 11.45 12.13 0.69
CA PRO A 225 12.50 11.82 1.66
C PRO A 225 13.66 12.83 1.72
N ASP A 226 13.88 13.62 0.66
CA ASP A 226 14.96 14.61 0.61
C ASP A 226 14.72 15.83 1.54
N TRP A 227 13.47 16.15 1.89
CA TRP A 227 13.17 17.37 2.65
C TRP A 227 11.98 17.29 3.62
N ASP A 228 11.20 16.20 3.63
CA ASP A 228 10.05 16.03 4.54
C ASP A 228 10.39 15.18 5.78
N GLU A 229 11.67 15.14 6.19
CA GLU A 229 12.15 14.29 7.29
C GLU A 229 11.40 14.57 8.61
N ASP A 230 11.19 15.84 8.92
CA ASP A 230 10.48 16.29 10.12
C ASP A 230 9.01 15.85 10.12
N VAL A 231 8.33 15.91 8.97
CA VAL A 231 6.96 15.43 8.79
C VAL A 231 6.89 13.92 9.01
N ILE A 232 7.84 13.15 8.46
CA ILE A 232 7.95 11.70 8.65
C ILE A 232 8.12 11.38 10.15
N LEU A 233 9.07 12.02 10.83
CA LEU A 233 9.33 11.80 12.26
C LEU A 233 8.12 12.16 13.13
N ASN A 234 7.42 13.24 12.80
CA ASN A 234 6.22 13.66 13.52
C ASN A 234 5.06 12.68 13.32
N LEU A 235 4.89 12.12 12.12
CA LEU A 235 3.93 11.04 11.87
C LEU A 235 4.30 9.75 12.64
N PHE A 236 5.56 9.34 12.60
CA PHE A 236 6.06 8.21 13.38
C PHE A 236 5.83 8.40 14.89
N ARG A 237 6.06 9.60 15.42
CA ARG A 237 5.75 9.95 16.81
C ARG A 237 4.25 9.85 17.09
N LEU A 238 3.40 10.34 16.19
CA LEU A 238 1.94 10.24 16.32
C LEU A 238 1.50 8.76 16.35
N PHE A 239 2.01 7.95 15.42
CA PHE A 239 1.75 6.51 15.38
C PHE A 239 2.21 5.82 16.66
N GLY A 240 3.44 6.07 17.12
CA GLY A 240 3.92 5.45 18.35
C GLY A 240 3.13 5.85 19.59
N ASN A 241 2.71 7.11 19.69
CA ASN A 241 1.93 7.58 20.83
C ASN A 241 0.51 6.99 20.86
N LYS A 242 -0.13 6.88 19.70
CA LYS A 242 -1.56 6.54 19.57
C LYS A 242 -1.82 5.06 19.29
N LEU A 243 -0.96 4.41 18.52
CA LEU A 243 -1.07 2.98 18.19
C LEU A 243 -0.21 2.10 19.11
N LYS A 244 0.66 2.71 19.94
CA LYS A 244 1.66 2.01 20.77
C LYS A 244 2.65 1.17 19.96
N TRP A 245 2.86 1.53 18.69
CA TRP A 245 3.83 0.87 17.82
C TRP A 245 5.15 1.62 17.84
N THR A 246 6.24 0.90 18.08
CA THR A 246 7.59 1.44 17.91
C THR A 246 7.82 1.70 16.42
N PRO A 247 7.97 2.97 15.97
CA PRO A 247 8.29 3.24 14.58
C PRO A 247 9.76 2.86 14.29
N PRO A 248 10.11 2.55 13.02
CA PRO A 248 11.51 2.35 12.66
C PRO A 248 12.31 3.64 12.73
N SER A 249 13.63 3.52 12.85
CA SER A 249 14.55 4.61 12.53
C SER A 249 14.45 4.98 11.05
N LEU A 250 14.74 6.23 10.74
CA LEU A 250 14.86 6.65 9.35
C LEU A 250 16.10 6.02 8.71
N PRO A 251 15.99 5.49 7.48
CA PRO A 251 17.16 5.02 6.74
C PRO A 251 18.06 6.20 6.37
N GLN A 252 19.36 6.03 6.53
CA GLN A 252 20.33 6.96 5.95
C GLN A 252 20.38 6.73 4.43
N ILE A 253 19.73 7.61 3.68
CA ILE A 253 19.71 7.55 2.22
C ILE A 253 21.07 8.00 1.68
N CYS A 254 21.66 7.19 0.82
CA CYS A 254 22.94 7.47 0.16
C CYS A 254 22.81 7.58 -1.36
N ASP A 255 21.64 7.24 -1.91
CA ASP A 255 21.43 7.21 -3.35
C ASP A 255 19.97 7.46 -3.70
N ARG A 256 19.78 8.10 -4.86
CA ARG A 256 18.48 8.38 -5.44
C ARG A 256 18.52 8.02 -6.91
N ILE A 257 17.58 7.18 -7.32
CA ILE A 257 17.41 6.77 -8.72
C ILE A 257 16.09 7.34 -9.21
N ASP A 258 16.15 8.21 -10.21
CA ASP A 258 14.97 8.78 -10.84
C ASP A 258 14.54 7.93 -12.05
N GLY A 259 13.25 7.65 -12.12
CA GLY A 259 12.61 6.89 -13.18
C GLY A 259 11.54 7.72 -13.89
N LYS A 260 11.04 7.17 -14.99
CA LYS A 260 10.00 7.80 -15.80
C LYS A 260 8.66 7.14 -15.52
N ARG A 261 7.76 7.87 -14.85
CA ARG A 261 6.38 7.45 -14.65
C ARG A 261 5.56 7.79 -15.88
N ASN A 262 4.94 6.77 -16.47
CA ASN A 262 4.15 6.86 -17.68
C ASN A 262 2.71 6.42 -17.43
N LYS A 263 1.82 6.91 -18.28
CA LYS A 263 0.39 6.59 -18.26
C LYS A 263 -0.07 6.26 -19.66
N VAL A 264 -0.69 5.11 -19.81
CA VAL A 264 -1.23 4.63 -21.09
C VAL A 264 -2.65 4.09 -20.90
N SER A 265 -3.43 4.05 -21.98
CA SER A 265 -4.75 3.44 -21.93
C SER A 265 -4.63 1.93 -21.73
N LEU A 266 -5.57 1.36 -20.99
CA LEU A 266 -5.61 -0.08 -20.79
C LEU A 266 -5.86 -0.84 -22.10
N SER A 267 -6.60 -0.24 -23.04
CA SER A 267 -6.83 -0.83 -24.37
C SER A 267 -5.54 -1.02 -25.15
N THR A 268 -4.59 -0.08 -25.08
CA THR A 268 -3.27 -0.26 -25.70
C THR A 268 -2.55 -1.49 -25.15
N ILE A 269 -2.62 -1.72 -23.84
CA ILE A 269 -2.02 -2.92 -23.22
C ILE A 269 -2.73 -4.20 -23.68
N LYS A 270 -4.07 -4.19 -23.71
CA LYS A 270 -4.86 -5.35 -24.16
C LYS A 270 -4.56 -5.71 -25.63
N ASN A 271 -4.28 -4.72 -26.48
CA ASN A 271 -3.95 -4.93 -27.89
C ASN A 271 -2.51 -5.41 -28.11
N ALA A 272 -1.54 -4.85 -27.37
CA ALA A 272 -0.13 -5.21 -27.49
C ALA A 272 0.22 -6.56 -26.82
N GLY A 273 -0.58 -6.98 -25.84
CA GLY A 273 -0.27 -8.09 -24.94
C GLY A 273 0.59 -7.61 -23.76
N LEU A 274 0.23 -8.01 -22.53
CA LEU A 274 0.88 -7.49 -21.33
C LEU A 274 2.36 -7.84 -21.30
N SER A 275 2.70 -9.11 -21.52
CA SER A 275 4.09 -9.59 -21.41
C SER A 275 5.02 -8.87 -22.38
N GLN A 276 4.57 -8.67 -23.63
CA GLN A 276 5.33 -7.96 -24.65
C GLN A 276 5.51 -6.50 -24.27
N PHE A 277 4.44 -5.82 -23.86
CA PHE A 277 4.49 -4.43 -23.43
C PHE A 277 5.46 -4.20 -22.26
N LEU A 278 5.40 -5.07 -21.23
CA LEU A 278 6.27 -4.96 -20.06
C LEU A 278 7.75 -5.07 -20.43
N LYS A 279 8.08 -5.96 -21.37
CA LYS A 279 9.44 -6.15 -21.88
C LYS A 279 9.91 -4.93 -22.69
N ASP A 280 9.11 -4.50 -23.67
CA ASP A 280 9.49 -3.43 -24.60
C ASP A 280 9.68 -2.08 -23.91
N ASN A 281 8.95 -1.83 -22.83
CA ASN A 281 9.00 -0.57 -22.09
C ASN A 281 9.88 -0.64 -20.84
N ASN A 282 10.62 -1.75 -20.64
CA ASN A 282 11.45 -1.99 -19.47
C ASN A 282 10.74 -1.68 -18.14
N VAL A 283 9.53 -2.19 -17.97
CA VAL A 283 8.67 -1.83 -16.84
C VAL A 283 9.22 -2.38 -15.53
N PHE A 284 9.42 -1.51 -14.55
CA PHE A 284 9.86 -1.86 -13.20
C PHE A 284 8.68 -2.10 -12.25
N SER A 285 7.68 -1.23 -12.30
CA SER A 285 6.47 -1.31 -11.47
C SER A 285 5.27 -0.82 -12.24
N TYR A 286 4.09 -1.37 -11.99
CA TYR A 286 2.89 -0.86 -12.61
C TYR A 286 1.63 -1.16 -11.79
N ALA A 287 0.56 -0.44 -12.11
CA ALA A 287 -0.76 -0.66 -11.57
C ALA A 287 -1.85 -0.21 -12.55
N ILE A 288 -2.95 -0.93 -12.57
CA ILE A 288 -4.18 -0.51 -13.21
C ILE A 288 -4.94 0.32 -12.18
N SER A 289 -4.95 1.64 -12.35
CA SER A 289 -5.53 2.57 -11.36
C SER A 289 -7.01 2.88 -11.61
N SER A 290 -7.50 2.51 -12.80
CA SER A 290 -8.91 2.57 -13.18
C SER A 290 -9.16 1.56 -14.31
N PRO A 291 -10.42 1.25 -14.66
CA PRO A 291 -10.74 0.37 -15.79
C PRO A 291 -10.20 0.82 -17.15
N ARG A 292 -9.62 2.03 -17.24
CA ARG A 292 -9.13 2.62 -18.49
C ARG A 292 -7.64 2.96 -18.47
N ILE A 293 -6.99 2.93 -17.31
CA ILE A 293 -5.65 3.52 -17.13
C ILE A 293 -4.69 2.47 -16.61
N PHE A 294 -3.56 2.33 -17.30
CA PHE A 294 -2.39 1.58 -16.89
C PHE A 294 -1.26 2.58 -16.59
N ASN A 295 -0.82 2.66 -15.33
CA ASN A 295 0.35 3.46 -14.97
C ASN A 295 1.53 2.53 -14.74
N TYR A 296 2.69 2.92 -15.24
CA TYR A 296 3.92 2.17 -15.05
C TYR A 296 5.10 3.10 -14.89
N THR A 297 6.19 2.55 -14.37
CA THR A 297 7.46 3.25 -14.19
C THR A 297 8.56 2.39 -14.75
N SER A 298 9.47 3.02 -15.48
CA SER A 298 10.70 2.41 -15.98
C SER A 298 11.90 3.23 -15.52
N PHE A 299 13.03 2.56 -15.38
CA PHE A 299 14.32 3.17 -15.05
C PHE A 299 15.28 2.86 -16.20
N GLU A 300 16.00 3.86 -16.68
CA GLU A 300 16.94 3.67 -17.80
C GLU A 300 18.09 2.72 -17.41
N ASN A 301 18.53 2.78 -16.15
CA ASN A 301 19.68 2.04 -15.64
C ASN A 301 19.32 0.75 -14.86
N ILE A 302 18.04 0.41 -14.73
CA ILE A 302 17.59 -0.84 -14.08
C ILE A 302 16.84 -1.66 -15.11
N LYS A 303 17.45 -2.75 -15.60
CA LYS A 303 16.75 -3.70 -16.47
C LYS A 303 15.67 -4.43 -15.66
N SER A 304 14.48 -4.55 -16.23
CA SER A 304 13.40 -5.37 -15.69
C SER A 304 13.86 -6.84 -15.69
N THR A 305 13.62 -7.53 -14.58
CA THR A 305 13.99 -8.94 -14.37
C THR A 305 13.23 -9.91 -15.29
N LEU A 306 12.36 -9.42 -16.19
CA LEU A 306 11.78 -10.24 -17.25
C LEU A 306 12.80 -10.60 -18.36
N SER A 307 13.96 -9.94 -18.37
CA SER A 307 15.03 -10.19 -19.35
C SER A 307 15.93 -11.38 -19.03
N SER A 308 15.88 -11.94 -17.81
CA SER A 308 16.70 -13.07 -17.38
C SER A 308 16.05 -14.45 -17.53
N SER A 309 14.84 -14.52 -18.10
CA SER A 309 14.17 -15.77 -18.43
C SER A 309 13.81 -15.82 -19.92
N SER A 310 14.85 -15.94 -20.75
CA SER A 310 14.79 -16.62 -22.06
C SER A 310 14.45 -18.10 -21.86
#